data_AF-A0A243D2F8-F1
#
_entry.id   AF-A0A243D2F8-F1
#
_cell.length_a   1.000
_cell.length_b   1.000
_cell.length_c   1.000
_cell.angle_alpha   90.00
_cell.angle_beta   90.00
_cell.angle_gamma   90.00
#
_symmetry.space_group_name_H-M   'P 1'
#
loop_
_entity.id
_entity.type
_entity.pdbx_description
1 polymer ?
#
loop_
_entity_poly.entity_id
_entity_poly.type
_entity_poly.pdbx_seq_one_letter_code
_entity_poly.pdbx_strand_id
1 'polypeptide(L)'
;MTKSMEFLYPEKWLSKASTGDRVASELRMRIIAGAIESGTILSENKIAADFSVSRSPVREALKLLASENIIRLERMGAVVIGLTEKEIEEIYDVRLLIETFIFERLGKMDTNDLVRELNKIMEMMKIAIKYHDSDEFSYQDLLFHETIIRTIEHSYILMIWNNLKPVMESLILLSMRTRFKEKYEDFERIIKNHELYIKAIESKDRALMIEALHQNFDDVQGKVEDLWMSQQMLSKGVEQGHE
;
A
#
# COMPACT_ATOMS: atom_id res chain seq x y z
N MET A 1 7.83 -22.65 -9.98
CA MET A 1 8.18 -21.23 -9.77
C MET A 1 8.54 -21.07 -8.31
N THR A 2 9.80 -20.80 -8.01
CA THR A 2 10.27 -20.52 -6.65
C THR A 2 9.51 -19.29 -6.17
N LYS A 3 8.62 -19.43 -5.17
CA LYS A 3 7.92 -18.30 -4.56
C LYS A 3 8.99 -17.46 -3.85
N SER A 4 9.48 -16.39 -4.49
CA SER A 4 10.25 -15.39 -3.75
C SER A 4 9.31 -14.81 -2.69
N MET A 5 9.66 -14.99 -1.41
CA MET A 5 8.88 -14.48 -0.28
C MET A 5 8.73 -12.94 -0.34
N GLU A 6 9.60 -12.27 -1.11
CA GLU A 6 9.60 -10.81 -1.30
C GLU A 6 8.36 -10.30 -2.06
N PHE A 7 7.64 -11.16 -2.79
CA PHE A 7 6.42 -10.82 -3.55
C PHE A 7 5.16 -11.41 -2.95
N LEU A 8 5.16 -11.64 -1.63
CA LEU A 8 4.00 -12.10 -0.89
C LEU A 8 3.60 -11.09 0.17
N TYR A 9 2.29 -10.99 0.36
CA TYR A 9 1.71 -10.38 1.55
C TYR A 9 2.07 -11.19 2.80
N PRO A 10 2.27 -10.54 3.96
CA PRO A 10 2.51 -11.25 5.22
C PRO A 10 1.29 -12.09 5.59
N GLU A 11 1.48 -13.35 6.00
CA GLU A 11 0.37 -14.25 6.34
C GLU A 11 -0.55 -13.68 7.43
N LYS A 12 0.03 -12.95 8.39
CA LYS A 12 -0.70 -12.25 9.46
C LYS A 12 -1.78 -11.30 8.92
N TRP A 13 -1.51 -10.60 7.82
CA TRP A 13 -2.44 -9.65 7.21
C TRP A 13 -3.63 -10.36 6.55
N LEU A 14 -3.40 -11.57 6.03
CA LEU A 14 -4.41 -12.36 5.33
C LEU A 14 -5.17 -13.32 6.24
N SER A 15 -4.91 -13.33 7.54
CA SER A 15 -5.45 -14.32 8.50
C SER A 15 -6.98 -14.49 8.43
N LYS A 16 -7.73 -13.40 8.21
CA LYS A 16 -9.20 -13.40 8.07
C LYS A 16 -9.72 -13.28 6.63
N ALA A 17 -8.82 -13.21 5.65
CA ALA A 17 -9.16 -13.01 4.25
C ALA A 17 -9.82 -14.26 3.65
N SER A 18 -10.83 -14.06 2.80
CA SER A 18 -11.45 -15.16 2.04
C SER A 18 -10.44 -15.77 1.06
N THR A 19 -10.74 -16.95 0.53
CA THR A 19 -9.90 -17.56 -0.52
C THR A 19 -9.75 -16.65 -1.74
N GLY A 20 -10.83 -15.95 -2.13
CA GLY A 20 -10.77 -14.99 -3.25
C GLY A 20 -9.86 -13.81 -2.94
N ASP A 21 -9.97 -13.22 -1.75
CA ASP A 21 -9.12 -12.09 -1.32
C ASP A 21 -7.65 -12.47 -1.22
N ARG A 22 -7.34 -13.71 -0.79
CA ARG A 22 -5.97 -14.23 -0.75
C ARG A 22 -5.38 -14.38 -2.15
N VAL A 23 -6.14 -14.93 -3.10
CA VAL A 23 -5.74 -15.02 -4.51
C VAL A 23 -5.54 -13.62 -5.10
N ALA A 24 -6.46 -12.69 -4.84
CA ALA A 24 -6.33 -11.31 -5.28
C ALA A 24 -5.06 -10.66 -4.73
N SER A 25 -4.80 -10.79 -3.43
CA SER A 25 -3.63 -10.17 -2.78
C SER A 25 -2.31 -10.72 -3.33
N GLU A 26 -2.20 -12.03 -3.55
CA GLU A 26 -0.99 -12.62 -4.14
C GLU A 26 -0.80 -12.18 -5.61
N LEU A 27 -1.87 -12.13 -6.41
CA LEU A 27 -1.78 -11.64 -7.79
C LEU A 27 -1.47 -10.14 -7.85
N ARG A 28 -2.10 -9.32 -7.02
CA ARG A 28 -1.87 -7.87 -6.91
C ARG A 28 -0.41 -7.57 -6.63
N MET A 29 0.16 -8.21 -5.61
CA MET A 29 1.56 -8.02 -5.24
C MET A 29 2.50 -8.34 -6.41
N ARG A 30 2.26 -9.45 -7.11
CA ARG A 30 3.09 -9.85 -8.25
C ARG A 30 2.95 -8.93 -9.47
N ILE A 31 1.74 -8.43 -9.73
CA ILE A 31 1.49 -7.46 -10.81
C ILE A 31 2.19 -6.13 -10.49
N ILE A 32 2.00 -5.60 -9.29
CA ILE A 32 2.58 -4.32 -8.88
C ILE A 32 4.11 -4.40 -8.80
N ALA A 33 4.66 -5.52 -8.33
CA ALA A 33 6.11 -5.77 -8.34
C ALA A 33 6.69 -6.05 -9.74
N GLY A 34 5.87 -6.13 -10.80
CA GLY A 34 6.33 -6.44 -12.15
C GLY A 34 6.67 -7.92 -12.40
N ALA A 35 6.53 -8.79 -11.40
CA ALA A 35 6.74 -10.25 -11.54
C ALA A 35 5.68 -10.91 -12.46
N ILE A 36 4.52 -10.25 -12.65
CA ILE A 36 3.58 -10.54 -13.74
C ILE A 36 3.49 -9.28 -14.60
N GLU A 37 4.07 -9.34 -15.79
CA GLU A 37 4.22 -8.18 -16.67
C GLU A 37 2.90 -7.72 -17.30
N SER A 38 2.83 -6.43 -17.66
CA SER A 38 1.75 -5.88 -18.47
C SER A 38 1.61 -6.64 -19.80
N GLY A 39 0.37 -6.83 -20.25
CA GLY A 39 0.03 -7.66 -21.41
C GLY A 39 -0.07 -9.16 -21.11
N THR A 40 0.35 -9.64 -19.92
CA THR A 40 0.21 -11.06 -19.55
C THR A 40 -1.26 -11.48 -19.52
N ILE A 41 -1.56 -12.61 -20.16
CA ILE A 41 -2.89 -13.23 -20.12
C ILE A 41 -2.99 -14.13 -18.88
N LEU A 42 -3.90 -13.79 -17.98
CA LEU A 42 -4.27 -14.55 -16.80
C LEU A 42 -5.40 -15.53 -17.13
N SER A 43 -5.15 -16.83 -17.06
CA SER A 43 -6.18 -17.86 -17.26
C SER A 43 -6.82 -18.29 -15.93
N GLU A 44 -8.15 -18.28 -15.85
CA GLU A 44 -8.89 -18.78 -14.68
C GLU A 44 -8.47 -20.20 -14.29
N ASN A 45 -8.31 -21.09 -15.27
CA ASN A 45 -7.98 -22.49 -15.04
C ASN A 45 -6.56 -22.65 -14.51
N LYS A 46 -5.61 -21.87 -15.05
CA LYS A 46 -4.22 -21.89 -14.61
C LYS A 46 -4.10 -21.39 -13.18
N ILE A 47 -4.72 -20.24 -12.88
CA ILE A 47 -4.72 -19.68 -11.51
C ILE A 47 -5.39 -20.66 -10.53
N ALA A 48 -6.52 -21.26 -10.89
CA ALA A 48 -7.19 -22.25 -10.04
C ALA A 48 -6.28 -23.43 -9.70
N ALA A 49 -5.53 -23.95 -10.69
CA ALA A 49 -4.56 -25.01 -10.48
C ALA A 49 -3.37 -24.55 -9.62
N ASP A 50 -2.77 -23.41 -9.93
CA ASP A 50 -1.60 -22.86 -9.23
C ASP A 50 -1.88 -22.59 -7.75
N PHE A 51 -3.10 -22.16 -7.42
CA PHE A 51 -3.54 -21.88 -6.05
C PHE A 51 -4.23 -23.07 -5.39
N SER A 52 -4.43 -24.19 -6.09
CA SER A 52 -5.17 -25.37 -5.58
C SER A 52 -6.59 -25.04 -5.09
N VAL A 53 -7.32 -24.22 -5.86
CA VAL A 53 -8.69 -23.77 -5.54
C VAL A 53 -9.64 -24.02 -6.72
N SER A 54 -10.95 -23.85 -6.50
CA SER A 54 -11.93 -23.87 -7.60
C SER A 54 -11.88 -22.56 -8.42
N ARG A 55 -12.56 -22.51 -9.56
CA ARG A 55 -12.62 -21.30 -10.41
C ARG A 55 -13.43 -20.16 -9.79
N SER A 56 -14.35 -20.45 -8.86
CA SER A 56 -15.19 -19.43 -8.24
C SER A 56 -14.39 -18.36 -7.48
N PRO A 57 -13.52 -18.70 -6.51
CA PRO A 57 -12.69 -17.70 -5.83
C PRO A 57 -11.72 -16.98 -6.78
N VAL A 58 -11.26 -17.65 -7.85
CA VAL A 58 -10.43 -17.01 -8.88
C VAL A 58 -11.19 -15.92 -9.63
N ARG A 59 -12.45 -16.16 -10.00
CA ARG A 59 -13.29 -15.14 -10.65
C ARG A 59 -13.54 -13.94 -9.74
N GLU A 60 -13.81 -14.18 -8.46
CA GLU A 60 -13.97 -13.09 -7.50
C GLU A 60 -12.67 -12.30 -7.35
N ALA A 61 -11.52 -12.99 -7.27
CA ALA A 61 -10.22 -12.32 -7.24
C ALA A 61 -9.97 -11.45 -8.48
N LEU A 62 -10.26 -11.96 -9.68
CA LEU A 62 -10.10 -11.20 -10.92
C LEU A 62 -11.05 -9.99 -10.97
N LYS A 63 -12.28 -10.09 -10.43
CA LYS A 63 -13.18 -8.92 -10.34
C LYS A 63 -12.62 -7.84 -9.43
N LEU A 64 -12.05 -8.21 -8.28
CA LEU A 64 -11.41 -7.26 -7.36
C LEU A 64 -10.24 -6.54 -8.05
N LEU A 65 -9.33 -7.29 -8.64
CA LEU A 65 -8.18 -6.73 -9.37
C LEU A 65 -8.61 -5.84 -10.56
N ALA A 66 -9.71 -6.17 -11.22
CA ALA A 66 -10.25 -5.33 -12.29
C ALA A 66 -10.86 -4.02 -11.75
N SER A 67 -11.51 -4.05 -10.58
CA SER A 67 -12.00 -2.83 -9.92
C SER A 67 -10.86 -1.91 -9.42
N GLU A 68 -9.67 -2.48 -9.25
CA GLU A 68 -8.43 -1.78 -8.91
C GLU A 68 -7.69 -1.25 -10.16
N ASN A 69 -8.26 -1.42 -11.36
CA ASN A 69 -7.72 -0.99 -12.66
C ASN A 69 -6.35 -1.58 -13.07
N ILE A 70 -5.85 -2.62 -12.37
CA ILE A 70 -4.56 -3.24 -12.69
C ILE A 70 -4.66 -4.40 -13.70
N ILE A 71 -5.89 -4.86 -13.99
CA ILE A 71 -6.19 -5.84 -15.04
C ILE A 71 -7.48 -5.48 -15.79
N ARG A 72 -7.67 -6.03 -16.98
CA ARG A 72 -8.94 -6.01 -17.72
C ARG A 72 -9.50 -7.41 -17.86
N LEU A 73 -10.75 -7.59 -17.45
CA LEU A 73 -11.45 -8.88 -17.57
C LEU A 73 -11.64 -9.29 -19.04
N GLU A 74 -11.50 -10.59 -19.28
CA GLU A 74 -11.77 -11.25 -20.55
C GLU A 74 -12.73 -12.43 -20.34
N ARG A 75 -13.25 -13.03 -21.43
CA ARG A 75 -14.27 -14.10 -21.34
C ARG A 75 -13.87 -15.29 -20.44
N MET A 76 -12.59 -15.65 -20.36
CA MET A 76 -12.08 -16.74 -19.52
C MET A 76 -10.78 -16.36 -18.80
N GLY A 77 -10.75 -15.19 -18.19
CA GLY A 77 -9.54 -14.70 -17.54
C GLY A 77 -9.46 -13.18 -17.50
N ALA A 78 -8.24 -12.68 -17.63
CA ALA A 78 -7.97 -11.26 -17.73
C ALA A 78 -6.65 -11.01 -18.47
N VAL A 79 -6.43 -9.77 -18.89
CA VAL A 79 -5.13 -9.27 -19.34
C VAL A 79 -4.60 -8.30 -18.29
N VAL A 80 -3.34 -8.45 -17.91
CA VAL A 80 -2.67 -7.52 -16.99
C VAL A 80 -2.45 -6.18 -17.70
N ILE A 81 -2.84 -5.10 -17.05
CA ILE A 81 -2.54 -3.73 -17.50
C ILE A 81 -1.36 -3.18 -16.68
N GLY A 82 -1.31 -3.47 -15.38
CA GLY A 82 -0.30 -2.93 -14.47
C GLY A 82 -0.68 -1.54 -13.96
N LEU A 83 0.31 -0.80 -13.45
CA LEU A 83 0.20 0.60 -13.09
C LEU A 83 1.33 1.37 -13.77
N THR A 84 1.01 2.54 -14.30
CA THR A 84 1.98 3.52 -14.77
C THR A 84 2.44 4.41 -13.62
N GLU A 85 3.59 5.06 -13.79
CA GLU A 85 4.13 6.05 -12.85
C GLU A 85 3.10 7.15 -12.54
N LYS A 86 2.44 7.67 -13.58
CA LYS A 86 1.37 8.67 -13.47
C LYS A 86 0.18 8.17 -12.64
N GLU A 87 -0.23 6.92 -12.80
CA GLU A 87 -1.34 6.37 -12.01
C GLU A 87 -0.95 6.19 -10.53
N ILE A 88 0.32 5.91 -10.24
CA ILE A 88 0.83 5.90 -8.87
C ILE A 88 0.77 7.30 -8.27
N GLU A 89 1.20 8.33 -9.00
CA GLU A 89 1.05 9.74 -8.59
C GLU A 89 -0.41 10.10 -8.31
N GLU A 90 -1.32 9.76 -9.23
CA GLU A 90 -2.76 10.02 -9.08
C GLU A 90 -3.35 9.33 -7.83
N ILE A 91 -2.89 8.12 -7.50
CA ILE A 91 -3.25 7.41 -6.28
C ILE A 91 -2.83 8.21 -5.04
N TYR A 92 -1.61 8.76 -5.02
CA TYR A 92 -1.13 9.60 -3.92
C TYR A 92 -1.86 10.95 -3.84
N ASP A 93 -2.19 11.57 -4.97
CA ASP A 93 -3.00 12.80 -5.03
C ASP A 93 -4.38 12.60 -4.38
N VAL A 94 -5.03 11.47 -4.69
CA VAL A 94 -6.33 11.12 -4.07
C VAL A 94 -6.19 10.95 -2.56
N ARG A 95 -5.11 10.31 -2.09
CA ARG A 95 -4.88 10.17 -0.64
C ARG A 95 -4.61 11.52 0.02
N LEU A 96 -3.81 12.40 -0.60
CA LEU A 96 -3.58 13.75 -0.11
C LEU A 96 -4.90 14.54 0.03
N LEU A 97 -5.78 14.43 -0.97
CA LEU A 97 -7.11 15.05 -0.93
C LEU A 97 -7.96 14.52 0.23
N ILE A 98 -7.95 13.20 0.45
CA ILE A 98 -8.66 12.55 1.57
C ILE A 98 -8.11 13.04 2.91
N GLU A 99 -6.79 13.01 3.10
CA GLU A 99 -6.16 13.40 4.37
C GLU A 99 -6.34 14.90 4.67
N THR A 100 -6.30 15.76 3.64
CA THR A 100 -6.61 17.19 3.77
C THR A 100 -8.03 17.40 4.30
N PHE A 101 -9.03 16.72 3.72
CA PHE A 101 -10.41 16.79 4.20
C PHE A 101 -10.55 16.31 5.65
N ILE A 102 -9.83 15.25 6.02
CA ILE A 102 -9.85 14.71 7.38
C ILE A 102 -9.26 15.71 8.38
N PHE A 103 -8.13 16.34 8.07
CA PHE A 103 -7.53 17.36 8.93
C PHE A 103 -8.48 18.54 9.20
N GLU A 104 -9.20 19.01 8.20
CA GLU A 104 -10.22 20.05 8.40
C GLU A 104 -11.35 19.61 9.34
N ARG A 105 -11.70 18.32 9.35
CA ARG A 105 -12.70 17.75 10.28
C ARG A 105 -12.13 17.61 11.70
N LEU A 106 -10.91 17.10 11.84
CA LEU A 106 -10.26 16.88 13.13
C LEU A 106 -10.09 18.18 13.93
N GLY A 107 -9.88 19.31 13.27
CA GLY A 107 -9.82 20.63 13.92
C GLY A 107 -11.07 20.99 14.75
N LYS A 108 -12.20 20.30 14.53
CA LYS A 108 -13.48 20.51 15.22
C LYS A 108 -13.87 19.37 16.18
N MET A 109 -13.04 18.36 16.34
CA MET A 109 -13.34 17.15 17.12
C MET A 109 -12.50 17.08 18.39
N ASP A 110 -12.90 16.28 19.38
CA ASP A 110 -11.97 15.85 20.43
C ASP A 110 -11.02 14.81 19.83
N THR A 111 -9.71 15.06 19.93
CA THR A 111 -8.66 14.24 19.33
C THR A 111 -7.82 13.52 20.38
N ASN A 112 -8.14 13.63 21.68
CA ASN A 112 -7.32 13.06 22.75
C ASN A 112 -7.15 11.54 22.61
N ASP A 113 -8.23 10.82 22.30
CA ASP A 113 -8.21 9.37 22.16
C ASP A 113 -7.45 8.96 20.89
N LEU A 114 -7.68 9.68 19.79
CA LEU A 114 -6.94 9.49 18.54
C LEU A 114 -5.43 9.67 18.77
N VAL A 115 -5.01 10.78 19.38
CA VAL A 115 -3.59 11.06 19.69
C VAL A 115 -2.98 9.94 20.54
N ARG A 116 -3.70 9.42 21.54
CA ARG A 116 -3.21 8.29 22.34
C ARG A 116 -3.01 7.02 21.50
N GLU A 117 -3.95 6.69 20.62
CA GLU A 117 -3.80 5.51 19.74
C GLU A 117 -2.68 5.69 18.71
N LEU A 118 -2.56 6.87 18.10
CA LEU A 118 -1.47 7.16 17.15
C LEU A 118 -0.09 7.06 17.80
N ASN A 119 0.05 7.52 19.05
CA ASN A 119 1.31 7.35 19.79
C ASN A 119 1.63 5.86 20.04
N LYS A 120 0.64 5.00 20.31
CA LYS A 120 0.90 3.55 20.44
C LYS A 120 1.36 2.93 19.13
N ILE A 121 0.70 3.29 18.03
CA ILE A 121 1.08 2.82 16.68
C ILE A 121 2.51 3.28 16.35
N MET A 122 2.84 4.54 16.64
CA MET A 122 4.19 5.09 16.47
C MET A 122 5.26 4.28 17.21
N GLU A 123 5.00 3.90 18.47
CA GLU A 123 5.94 3.09 19.23
C GLU A 123 6.11 1.70 18.60
N MET A 124 5.04 1.11 18.05
CA MET A 124 5.14 -0.13 17.28
C MET A 124 5.95 0.03 15.99
N MET A 125 5.84 1.16 15.27
CA MET A 125 6.69 1.48 14.13
C MET A 125 8.18 1.54 14.53
N LYS A 126 8.50 2.23 15.64
CA LYS A 126 9.87 2.31 16.17
C LYS A 126 10.42 0.94 16.56
N ILE A 127 9.58 0.08 17.16
CA ILE A 127 9.93 -1.32 17.48
C ILE A 127 10.21 -2.11 16.19
N ALA A 128 9.38 -1.98 15.17
CA ALA A 128 9.58 -2.66 13.90
C ALA A 128 10.90 -2.26 13.22
N ILE A 129 11.25 -0.97 13.24
CA ILE A 129 12.55 -0.47 12.78
C ILE A 129 13.69 -1.16 13.56
N LYS A 130 13.63 -1.13 14.89
CA LYS A 130 14.65 -1.72 15.78
C LYS A 130 14.90 -3.21 15.50
N TYR A 131 13.86 -3.96 15.15
CA TYR A 131 13.97 -5.40 14.84
C TYR A 131 14.10 -5.70 13.34
N HIS A 132 14.25 -4.67 12.50
CA HIS A 132 14.35 -4.79 11.04
C HIS A 132 13.17 -5.55 10.40
N ASP A 133 11.96 -5.34 10.93
CA ASP A 133 10.73 -5.94 10.43
C ASP A 133 10.00 -4.95 9.51
N SER A 134 10.33 -4.99 8.21
CA SER A 134 9.70 -4.14 7.20
C SER A 134 8.20 -4.38 7.09
N ASP A 135 7.76 -5.63 7.28
CA ASP A 135 6.37 -6.03 7.11
C ASP A 135 5.52 -5.51 8.27
N GLU A 136 6.03 -5.57 9.50
CA GLU A 136 5.37 -4.91 10.63
C GLU A 136 5.40 -3.38 10.50
N PHE A 137 6.51 -2.79 10.05
CA PHE A 137 6.56 -1.35 9.84
C PHE A 137 5.48 -0.88 8.85
N SER A 138 5.39 -1.50 7.67
CA SER A 138 4.36 -1.19 6.67
C SER A 138 2.94 -1.36 7.21
N TYR A 139 2.72 -2.35 8.07
CA TYR A 139 1.42 -2.56 8.68
C TYR A 139 1.03 -1.38 9.57
N GLN A 140 1.96 -0.97 10.44
CA GLN A 140 1.73 0.10 11.39
C GLN A 140 1.63 1.47 10.70
N ASP A 141 2.41 1.71 9.65
CA ASP A 141 2.29 2.89 8.78
C ASP A 141 0.88 3.02 8.17
N LEU A 142 0.37 1.95 7.54
CA LEU A 142 -0.99 1.92 7.01
C LEU A 142 -2.04 2.07 8.11
N LEU A 143 -1.86 1.40 9.25
CA LEU A 143 -2.76 1.46 10.39
C LEU A 143 -2.82 2.87 10.99
N PHE A 144 -1.70 3.60 11.01
CA PHE A 144 -1.64 5.00 11.46
C PHE A 144 -2.60 5.87 10.65
N HIS A 145 -2.47 5.86 9.33
CA HIS A 145 -3.32 6.67 8.45
C HIS A 145 -4.76 6.17 8.41
N GLU A 146 -4.99 4.85 8.42
CA GLU A 146 -6.34 4.28 8.50
C GLU A 146 -7.06 4.65 9.81
N THR A 147 -6.33 4.74 10.93
CA THR A 147 -6.89 5.15 12.22
C THR A 147 -7.40 6.59 12.14
N ILE A 148 -6.62 7.50 11.54
CA ILE A 148 -7.01 8.90 11.30
C ILE A 148 -8.27 8.97 10.41
N ILE A 149 -8.29 8.20 9.32
CA ILE A 149 -9.43 8.16 8.37
C ILE A 149 -10.70 7.66 9.05
N ARG A 150 -10.61 6.63 9.88
CA ARG A 150 -11.77 6.03 10.56
C ARG A 150 -12.37 6.94 11.63
N THR A 151 -11.55 7.75 12.31
CA THR A 151 -12.00 8.64 13.39
C THR A 151 -13.07 9.63 12.96
N ILE A 152 -13.07 10.09 11.71
CA ILE A 152 -14.08 11.07 11.26
C ILE A 152 -15.45 10.46 10.93
N GLU A 153 -15.60 9.12 11.02
CA GLU A 153 -16.85 8.38 10.82
C GLU A 153 -17.58 8.71 9.51
N HIS A 154 -16.84 9.08 8.47
CA HIS A 154 -17.40 9.52 7.20
C HIS A 154 -17.51 8.36 6.20
N SER A 155 -18.71 7.79 6.06
CA SER A 155 -18.96 6.55 5.29
C SER A 155 -18.42 6.58 3.85
N TYR A 156 -18.60 7.68 3.12
CA TYR A 156 -18.11 7.80 1.74
C TYR A 156 -16.59 7.93 1.65
N ILE A 157 -15.93 8.55 2.64
CA ILE A 157 -14.46 8.63 2.66
C ILE A 157 -13.90 7.24 2.95
N LEU A 158 -14.50 6.54 3.91
CA LEU A 158 -14.12 5.16 4.20
C LEU A 158 -14.34 4.23 3.00
N MET A 159 -15.42 4.43 2.23
CA MET A 159 -15.65 3.71 0.98
C MET A 159 -14.52 3.96 -0.03
N ILE A 160 -14.17 5.22 -0.29
CA ILE A 160 -13.07 5.57 -1.22
C ILE A 160 -11.75 4.97 -0.73
N TRP A 161 -11.43 5.14 0.56
CA TRP A 161 -10.23 4.58 1.16
C TRP A 161 -10.15 3.05 1.01
N ASN A 162 -11.23 2.33 1.29
CA ASN A 162 -11.25 0.87 1.19
C ASN A 162 -11.04 0.36 -0.25
N ASN A 163 -11.40 1.16 -1.27
CA ASN A 163 -11.14 0.81 -2.67
C ASN A 163 -9.69 1.14 -3.07
N LEU A 164 -9.10 2.19 -2.51
CA LEU A 164 -7.73 2.62 -2.80
C LEU A 164 -6.68 1.80 -2.04
N LYS A 165 -7.00 1.46 -0.78
CA LYS A 165 -6.09 0.83 0.18
C LYS A 165 -5.40 -0.43 -0.35
N PRO A 166 -6.06 -1.40 -1.02
CA PRO A 166 -5.39 -2.64 -1.42
C PRO A 166 -4.17 -2.42 -2.34
N VAL A 167 -4.29 -1.47 -3.27
CA VAL A 167 -3.18 -1.09 -4.18
C VAL A 167 -2.10 -0.33 -3.42
N MET A 168 -2.48 0.66 -2.61
CA MET A 168 -1.53 1.40 -1.77
C MET A 168 -0.77 0.49 -0.81
N GLU A 169 -1.44 -0.50 -0.23
CA GLU A 169 -0.86 -1.45 0.70
C GLU A 169 0.24 -2.29 0.02
N SER A 170 0.04 -2.71 -1.23
CA SER A 170 1.09 -3.36 -2.02
C SER A 170 2.27 -2.42 -2.31
N LEU A 171 2.00 -1.18 -2.74
CA LEU A 171 3.03 -0.19 -3.05
C LEU A 171 3.88 0.14 -1.81
N ILE A 172 3.24 0.39 -0.67
CA ILE A 172 3.90 0.71 0.61
C ILE A 172 4.72 -0.48 1.08
N LEU A 173 4.19 -1.71 1.04
CA LEU A 173 4.93 -2.89 1.47
C LEU A 173 6.21 -3.11 0.64
N LEU A 174 6.12 -3.00 -0.69
CA LEU A 174 7.28 -3.11 -1.57
C LEU A 174 8.28 -1.97 -1.34
N SER A 175 7.79 -0.73 -1.18
CA SER A 175 8.63 0.43 -0.91
C SER A 175 9.40 0.28 0.39
N MET A 176 8.74 -0.11 1.47
CA MET A 176 9.39 -0.23 2.77
C MET A 176 10.38 -1.39 2.80
N ARG A 177 10.05 -2.55 2.22
CA ARG A 177 11.01 -3.66 2.05
C ARG A 177 12.28 -3.20 1.34
N THR A 178 12.15 -2.39 0.29
CA THR A 178 13.28 -1.82 -0.45
C THR A 178 14.05 -0.81 0.40
N ARG A 179 13.37 0.13 1.08
CA ARG A 179 14.00 1.12 1.96
C ARG A 179 14.77 0.47 3.12
N PHE A 180 14.26 -0.61 3.72
CA PHE A 180 14.98 -1.34 4.78
C PHE A 180 16.31 -1.90 4.28
N LYS A 181 16.38 -2.29 3.01
CA LYS A 181 17.61 -2.83 2.39
C LYS A 181 18.56 -1.73 1.93
N GLU A 182 18.04 -0.65 1.36
CA GLU A 182 18.83 0.30 0.57
C GLU A 182 18.96 1.70 1.18
N LYS A 183 18.02 2.10 2.05
CA LYS A 183 17.90 3.47 2.58
C LYS A 183 17.41 3.47 4.03
N TYR A 184 18.05 2.66 4.89
CA TYR A 184 17.61 2.42 6.26
C TYR A 184 17.60 3.72 7.11
N GLU A 185 18.48 4.66 6.82
CA GLU A 185 18.50 5.98 7.47
C GLU A 185 17.25 6.83 7.20
N ASP A 186 16.52 6.57 6.11
CA ASP A 186 15.31 7.31 5.72
C ASP A 186 14.16 7.11 6.73
N PHE A 187 14.20 6.04 7.53
CA PHE A 187 13.19 5.77 8.56
C PHE A 187 13.18 6.82 9.69
N GLU A 188 14.31 7.48 9.97
CA GLU A 188 14.32 8.58 10.94
C GLU A 188 13.45 9.74 10.46
N ARG A 189 13.50 10.06 9.15
CA ARG A 189 12.65 11.08 8.53
C ARG A 189 11.18 10.66 8.56
N ILE A 190 10.88 9.41 8.20
CA ILE A 190 9.49 8.91 8.20
C ILE A 190 8.85 9.02 9.60
N ILE A 191 9.60 8.65 10.65
CA ILE A 191 9.13 8.79 12.04
C ILE A 191 8.89 10.26 12.40
N LYS A 192 9.80 11.17 12.05
CA LYS A 192 9.60 12.62 12.29
C LYS A 192 8.36 13.16 11.60
N ASN A 193 8.08 12.71 10.36
CA ASN A 193 6.90 13.12 9.62
C ASN A 193 5.62 12.66 10.33
N HIS A 194 5.59 11.42 10.84
CA HIS A 194 4.46 10.91 11.61
C HIS A 194 4.32 11.63 12.98
N GLU A 195 5.41 12.01 13.64
CA GLU A 195 5.37 12.78 14.89
C GLU A 195 4.79 14.18 14.64
N LEU A 196 5.11 14.79 13.50
CA LEU A 196 4.52 16.05 13.05
C LEU A 196 3.01 15.91 12.80
N TYR A 197 2.54 14.79 12.24
CA TYR A 197 1.11 14.48 12.12
C TYR A 197 0.41 14.48 13.48
N ILE A 198 0.96 13.75 14.47
CA ILE A 198 0.38 13.69 15.81
C ILE A 198 0.30 15.09 16.42
N LYS A 199 1.40 15.86 16.32
CA LYS A 199 1.48 17.22 16.84
C LYS A 199 0.47 18.16 16.16
N ALA A 200 0.31 18.07 14.84
CA ALA A 200 -0.66 18.85 14.08
C ALA A 200 -2.10 18.52 14.54
N ILE A 201 -2.43 17.25 14.73
CA ILE A 201 -3.75 16.79 15.21
C ILE A 201 -4.02 17.24 16.65
N GLU A 202 -3.02 17.15 17.53
CA GLU A 202 -3.12 17.52 18.95
C GLU A 202 -3.31 19.03 19.12
N SER A 203 -2.47 19.82 18.46
CA SER A 203 -2.51 21.29 18.52
C SER A 203 -3.69 21.89 17.75
N LYS A 204 -4.24 21.16 16.77
CA LYS A 204 -5.26 21.64 15.83
C LYS A 204 -4.81 22.88 15.03
N ASP A 205 -3.49 23.06 14.89
CA ASP A 205 -2.92 24.16 14.13
C ASP A 205 -2.97 23.84 12.63
N ARG A 206 -3.72 24.66 11.89
CA ARG A 206 -3.89 24.51 10.44
C ARG A 206 -2.55 24.61 9.68
N ALA A 207 -1.63 25.47 10.12
CA ALA A 207 -0.34 25.60 9.46
C ALA A 207 0.50 24.34 9.65
N LEU A 208 0.52 23.77 10.87
CA LEU A 208 1.19 22.49 11.13
C LEU A 208 0.54 21.32 10.39
N MET A 209 -0.80 21.33 10.22
CA MET A 209 -1.51 20.35 9.42
C MET A 209 -1.08 20.38 7.95
N ILE A 210 -0.96 21.58 7.37
CA ILE A 210 -0.48 21.76 6.00
C ILE A 210 0.98 21.28 5.89
N GLU A 211 1.84 21.69 6.82
CA GLU A 211 3.24 21.26 6.86
C GLU A 211 3.38 19.74 6.97
N ALA A 212 2.59 19.10 7.84
CA ALA A 212 2.58 17.65 8.02
C ALA A 212 2.23 16.93 6.71
N LEU A 213 1.18 17.37 6.00
CA LEU A 213 0.80 16.82 4.70
C LEU A 213 1.94 16.96 3.68
N HIS A 214 2.50 18.16 3.53
CA HIS A 214 3.60 18.39 2.60
C HIS A 214 4.82 17.50 2.89
N GLN A 215 5.27 17.42 4.14
CA GLN A 215 6.41 16.57 4.50
C GLN A 215 6.14 15.07 4.25
N ASN A 216 4.90 14.62 4.40
CA ASN A 216 4.55 13.22 4.17
C ASN A 216 4.38 12.86 2.68
N PHE A 217 3.94 13.81 1.84
CA PHE A 217 3.59 13.55 0.44
C PHE A 217 4.57 14.14 -0.59
N ASP A 218 5.12 15.34 -0.38
CA ASP A 218 6.09 15.95 -1.30
C ASP A 218 7.40 15.12 -1.35
N ASP A 219 7.75 14.50 -0.22
CA ASP A 219 8.86 13.54 -0.12
C ASP A 219 8.59 12.21 -0.85
N VAL A 220 7.33 11.92 -1.19
CA VAL A 220 6.91 10.73 -1.95
C VAL A 220 6.80 11.06 -3.43
N GLN A 221 6.29 12.25 -3.79
CA GLN A 221 6.20 12.73 -5.18
C GLN A 221 7.58 12.99 -5.80
N GLY A 222 8.55 13.50 -5.04
CA GLY A 222 9.95 13.60 -5.51
C GLY A 222 10.70 12.26 -5.61
N LYS A 223 10.07 11.15 -5.19
CA LYS A 223 10.65 9.80 -5.12
C LYS A 223 9.74 8.73 -5.73
N VAL A 224 8.82 9.09 -6.62
CA VAL A 224 8.09 8.08 -7.44
C VAL A 224 9.10 7.22 -8.21
N GLU A 225 10.29 7.77 -8.51
CA GLU A 225 11.47 7.04 -8.94
C GLU A 225 11.83 5.85 -8.04
N ASP A 226 11.77 5.92 -6.70
CA ASP A 226 12.10 4.77 -5.82
C ASP A 226 11.07 3.63 -5.92
N LEU A 227 9.79 3.98 -6.12
CA LEU A 227 8.69 3.02 -6.31
C LEU A 227 8.77 2.39 -7.71
N TRP A 228 9.08 3.18 -8.72
CA TRP A 228 9.26 2.75 -10.11
C TRP A 228 10.56 1.96 -10.32
N MET A 229 11.64 2.33 -9.64
CA MET A 229 12.92 1.60 -9.67
C MET A 229 12.77 0.20 -9.09
N SER A 230 11.85 -0.03 -8.14
CA SER A 230 11.53 -1.39 -7.69
C SER A 230 10.89 -2.26 -8.77
N GLN A 231 10.10 -1.68 -9.70
CA GLN A 231 9.60 -2.38 -10.90
C GLN A 231 10.72 -2.62 -11.94
N GLN A 232 11.65 -1.67 -12.14
CA GLN A 232 12.74 -1.83 -13.12
C GLN A 232 13.90 -2.72 -12.65
N MET A 233 14.20 -2.76 -11.34
CA MET A 233 15.20 -3.65 -10.76
C MET A 233 14.84 -5.13 -10.97
N LEU A 234 13.55 -5.44 -11.08
CA LEU A 234 13.05 -6.81 -11.25
C LEU A 234 12.91 -7.25 -12.71
N SER A 235 12.73 -6.32 -13.65
CA SER A 235 12.78 -6.65 -15.09
C SER A 235 14.21 -6.84 -15.60
N LYS A 236 15.20 -6.12 -15.04
CA LYS A 236 16.61 -6.22 -15.45
C LYS A 236 17.39 -7.42 -14.87
N GLY A 237 16.81 -8.16 -13.92
CA GLY A 237 17.43 -9.37 -13.35
C GLY A 237 17.44 -10.59 -14.28
N VAL A 238 16.80 -10.52 -15.46
CA VAL A 238 16.70 -11.64 -16.41
C VAL A 238 17.63 -11.46 -17.63
N GLU A 239 18.12 -10.26 -17.92
CA GLU A 239 18.95 -9.99 -19.11
C GLU A 239 20.46 -10.18 -18.91
N GLN A 240 20.95 -10.38 -17.67
CA GLN A 240 22.40 -10.64 -17.41
C GLN A 240 22.76 -12.13 -17.28
N GLY A 241 21.95 -13.02 -17.86
CA GLY A 241 22.17 -14.48 -17.86
C GLY A 241 22.53 -15.10 -19.20
N HIS A 242 22.75 -14.30 -20.25
CA HIS A 242 23.11 -14.76 -21.58
C HIS A 242 24.30 -13.99 -22.16
N GLU A 243 25.49 -14.28 -21.64
CA GLU A 243 26.73 -14.32 -22.42
C GLU A 243 27.46 -15.64 -22.13
#